data_AF-A0A938QV59-F1
#
_entry.id   AF-A0A938QV59-F1
#
_cell.length_a   1.000
_cell.length_b   1.000
_cell.length_c   1.000
_cell.angle_alpha   90.00
_cell.angle_beta   90.00
_cell.angle_gamma   90.00
#
_symmetry.space_group_name_H-M   'P 1'
#
loop_
_entity.id
_entity.type
_entity.pdbx_description
1 polymer ?
#
loop_
_entity_poly.entity_id
_entity_poly.type
_entity_poly.pdbx_seq_one_letter_code
_entity_poly.pdbx_strand_id
1 'polypeptide(L)'
;VLDDARARGETIPLKEVAARAAAVLAQREVRVVVDDLRAAGARVDVFAADVRDAASVNEAVRAIHGRLGRVTAVVHGAGVLADKKIEDKTREQVDRVVDTKVRGLNALLVATGGEPLKAVVAFSSVAGRFGNVGQVDYAMANEAMTRALLREKARRPQLIVKALHWGPWDAGMVTPALKAAFAARGITPIALADGAAAFVDELSMGASDDVEIVLGAALAEGEHSPDTRKAVPAERAVRAIDRASMPHLDDHRVRGEVVLPVVVAVDLIAAAAAAARPGLVVREVRDVRVVKGARLPRFAVTGAHHATVTLVANGARLDATLTVDGVVAYRAAVVVGGDVADQAPRALPLPALGAWSLRAPLYASGGTSGLLFHGPQFQLVEHIDGLDASARTAAARVSSTVAAGWSGRFVVDAAALDAGLQLLLLWARHATGGAFLPTAVGALVMHSHVPARGSLTCVLRGKAPPDLKAAADLAFVDDRGRVLFELLGVEAHRLPSDDAFVDAPARVDAAE
;
A
#
# COMPACT_ATOMS: atom_id res chain seq x y z
N VAL A 1 27.87 -26.04 -18.95
CA VAL A 1 28.90 -25.33 -18.14
C VAL A 1 29.77 -26.31 -17.38
N LEU A 2 29.23 -27.13 -16.47
CA LEU A 2 30.03 -28.14 -15.75
C LEU A 2 30.59 -29.21 -16.69
N ASP A 3 29.78 -29.71 -17.62
CA ASP A 3 30.25 -30.71 -18.60
C ASP A 3 31.28 -30.13 -19.58
N ASP A 4 31.10 -28.89 -20.06
CA ASP A 4 32.12 -28.18 -20.87
C ASP A 4 33.44 -27.92 -20.11
N ALA A 5 33.38 -27.67 -18.80
CA ALA A 5 34.59 -27.48 -17.99
C ALA A 5 35.31 -28.82 -17.81
N ARG A 6 34.56 -29.90 -17.54
CA ARG A 6 35.08 -31.28 -17.48
C ARG A 6 35.70 -31.69 -18.81
N ALA A 7 35.06 -31.39 -19.94
CA ALA A 7 35.56 -31.67 -21.28
C ALA A 7 36.88 -30.93 -21.60
N ARG A 8 37.13 -29.78 -20.96
CA ARG A 8 38.38 -29.00 -21.08
C ARG A 8 39.42 -29.33 -20.00
N GLY A 9 39.13 -30.26 -19.09
CA GLY A 9 40.00 -30.58 -17.95
C GLY A 9 40.11 -29.46 -16.91
N GLU A 10 39.19 -28.49 -16.93
CA GLU A 10 39.18 -27.35 -16.01
C GLU A 10 38.39 -27.67 -14.74
N THR A 11 38.98 -27.38 -13.57
CA THR A 11 38.23 -27.32 -12.31
C THR A 11 37.90 -25.87 -12.00
N ILE A 12 36.63 -25.49 -12.16
CA ILE A 12 36.15 -24.12 -11.94
C ILE A 12 35.40 -24.00 -10.60
N PRO A 13 35.64 -22.94 -9.80
CA PRO A 13 34.90 -22.69 -8.57
C PRO A 13 33.39 -22.49 -8.81
N LEU A 14 32.54 -22.87 -7.85
CA LEU A 14 31.07 -22.74 -7.97
C LEU A 14 30.60 -21.32 -8.30
N LYS A 15 31.27 -20.30 -7.77
CA LYS A 15 30.98 -18.88 -8.07
C LYS A 15 31.18 -18.57 -9.57
N GLU A 16 32.21 -19.15 -10.18
CA GLU A 16 32.49 -18.99 -11.60
C GLU A 16 31.53 -19.81 -12.47
N VAL A 17 31.17 -21.02 -12.04
CA VAL A 17 30.12 -21.82 -12.69
C VAL A 17 28.81 -21.04 -12.75
N ALA A 18 28.39 -20.44 -11.63
CA ALA A 18 27.17 -19.63 -11.55
C ALA A 18 27.25 -18.39 -12.47
N ALA A 19 28.38 -17.70 -12.51
CA ALA A 19 28.59 -16.55 -13.39
C ALA A 19 28.52 -16.93 -14.89
N ARG A 20 29.20 -18.02 -15.28
CA ARG A 20 29.16 -18.54 -16.66
C ARG A 20 27.74 -19.00 -17.04
N ALA A 21 27.02 -19.64 -16.12
CA ALA A 21 25.63 -20.06 -16.34
C ALA A 21 24.69 -18.85 -16.51
N ALA A 22 24.82 -17.84 -15.65
CA ALA A 22 24.03 -16.60 -15.75
C ALA A 22 24.24 -15.90 -17.10
N ALA A 23 25.49 -15.84 -17.60
CA ALA A 23 25.78 -15.27 -18.92
C ALA A 23 25.09 -16.04 -20.07
N VAL A 24 25.09 -17.38 -20.02
CA VAL A 24 24.39 -18.21 -21.03
C VAL A 24 22.88 -18.01 -20.96
N LEU A 25 22.31 -17.94 -19.77
CA LEU A 25 20.87 -17.69 -19.58
C LEU A 25 20.48 -16.32 -20.11
N ALA A 26 21.25 -15.27 -19.82
CA ALA A 26 21.01 -13.93 -20.36
C ALA A 26 21.06 -13.91 -21.90
N GLN A 27 22.02 -14.61 -22.51
CA GLN A 27 22.06 -14.74 -23.98
C GLN A 27 20.86 -15.52 -24.56
N ARG A 28 20.34 -16.51 -23.83
CA ARG A 28 19.13 -17.24 -24.25
C ARG A 28 17.90 -16.34 -24.18
N GLU A 29 17.76 -15.58 -23.10
CA GLU A 29 16.67 -14.62 -22.93
C GLU A 29 16.66 -13.57 -24.05
N VAL A 30 17.81 -12.98 -24.38
CA VAL A 30 17.93 -12.04 -25.50
C VAL A 30 17.52 -12.68 -26.83
N ARG A 31 17.93 -13.93 -27.10
CA ARG A 31 17.53 -14.63 -28.33
C ARG A 31 16.03 -14.84 -28.42
N VAL A 32 15.39 -15.29 -27.34
CA VAL A 32 13.93 -15.49 -27.28
C VAL A 32 13.21 -14.17 -27.60
N VAL A 33 13.58 -13.07 -26.94
CA VAL A 33 12.97 -11.76 -27.19
C VAL A 33 13.18 -11.28 -28.63
N VAL A 34 14.38 -11.48 -29.19
CA VAL A 34 14.68 -11.12 -30.59
C VAL A 34 13.83 -11.94 -31.57
N ASP A 35 13.67 -13.24 -31.32
CA ASP A 35 12.89 -14.13 -32.17
C ASP A 35 11.40 -13.80 -32.09
N ASP A 36 10.88 -13.48 -30.90
CA ASP A 36 9.49 -13.03 -30.70
C ASP A 36 9.22 -11.71 -31.45
N LEU A 37 10.13 -10.73 -31.37
CA LEU A 37 10.00 -9.47 -32.10
C LEU A 37 10.06 -9.68 -33.62
N ARG A 38 10.93 -10.57 -34.10
CA ARG A 38 11.01 -10.92 -35.53
C ARG A 38 9.75 -11.65 -36.00
N ALA A 39 9.21 -12.55 -35.20
CA ALA A 39 7.94 -13.23 -35.47
C ALA A 39 6.77 -12.23 -35.54
N ALA A 40 6.80 -11.16 -34.75
CA ALA A 40 5.86 -10.04 -34.83
C ALA A 40 6.10 -9.10 -36.04
N GLY A 41 7.09 -9.38 -36.87
CA GLY A 41 7.39 -8.63 -38.11
C GLY A 41 8.42 -7.50 -37.94
N ALA A 42 9.02 -7.33 -36.76
CA ALA A 42 10.04 -6.31 -36.55
C ALA A 42 11.41 -6.73 -37.11
N ARG A 43 12.15 -5.78 -37.67
CA ARG A 43 13.56 -5.98 -38.03
C ARG A 43 14.44 -5.65 -36.83
N VAL A 44 15.05 -6.67 -36.23
CA VAL A 44 15.84 -6.54 -35.00
C VAL A 44 17.28 -7.02 -35.20
N ASP A 45 18.24 -6.16 -34.85
CA ASP A 45 19.67 -6.47 -34.73
C ASP A 45 20.16 -6.15 -33.31
N VAL A 46 21.10 -6.96 -32.80
CA VAL A 46 21.74 -6.77 -31.49
C VAL A 46 23.18 -6.35 -31.70
N PHE A 47 23.59 -5.27 -31.02
CA PHE A 47 24.95 -4.73 -31.06
C PHE A 47 25.55 -4.78 -29.65
N ALA A 48 26.76 -5.33 -29.53
CA ALA A 48 27.50 -5.32 -28.28
C ALA A 48 28.19 -3.96 -28.12
N ALA A 49 27.84 -3.21 -27.07
CA ALA A 49 28.46 -1.94 -26.76
C ALA A 49 28.43 -1.68 -25.24
N ASP A 50 29.51 -1.12 -24.70
CA ASP A 50 29.49 -0.59 -23.34
C ASP A 50 29.01 0.85 -23.39
N VAL A 51 27.82 1.11 -22.85
CA VAL A 51 27.21 2.44 -22.88
C VAL A 51 28.07 3.49 -22.14
N ARG A 52 28.94 3.06 -21.21
CA ARG A 52 29.83 3.95 -20.46
C ARG A 52 31.02 4.44 -21.29
N ASP A 53 31.30 3.78 -22.42
CA ASP A 53 32.35 4.14 -23.35
C ASP A 53 31.76 4.82 -24.59
N ALA A 54 32.02 6.12 -24.72
CA ALA A 54 31.54 6.91 -25.85
C ALA A 54 32.08 6.41 -27.21
N ALA A 55 33.29 5.85 -27.27
CA ALA A 55 33.83 5.29 -28.51
C ALA A 55 33.05 4.04 -28.93
N SER A 56 32.76 3.14 -27.97
CA SER A 56 31.93 1.96 -28.18
C SER A 56 30.52 2.31 -28.65
N VAL A 57 29.88 3.31 -28.05
CA VAL A 57 28.56 3.80 -28.48
C VAL A 57 28.60 4.37 -29.90
N ASN A 58 29.61 5.17 -30.24
CA ASN A 58 29.76 5.73 -31.59
C ASN A 58 30.00 4.64 -32.66
N GLU A 59 30.75 3.59 -32.34
CA GLU A 59 30.92 2.44 -33.22
C GLU A 59 29.60 1.71 -33.45
N ALA A 60 28.82 1.48 -32.38
CA ALA A 60 27.51 0.85 -32.49
C ALA A 60 26.54 1.69 -33.35
N VAL A 61 26.49 3.01 -33.17
CA VAL A 61 25.65 3.90 -34.00
C VAL A 61 26.06 3.86 -35.47
N ARG A 62 27.37 3.84 -35.78
CA ARG A 62 27.85 3.66 -37.17
C ARG A 62 27.42 2.31 -37.76
N ALA A 63 27.50 1.24 -36.98
CA ALA A 63 27.06 -0.08 -37.42
C ALA A 63 25.53 -0.15 -37.63
N ILE A 64 24.74 0.54 -36.80
CA ILE A 64 23.29 0.69 -36.97
C ILE A 64 22.98 1.39 -38.29
N HIS A 65 23.68 2.49 -38.61
CA HIS A 65 23.48 3.20 -39.88
C HIS A 65 23.69 2.29 -41.10
N GLY A 66 24.73 1.45 -41.09
CA GLY A 66 25.02 0.54 -42.20
C GLY A 66 24.00 -0.59 -42.38
N ARG A 67 23.26 -0.97 -41.32
CA ARG A 67 22.35 -2.13 -41.35
C ARG A 67 20.88 -1.73 -41.36
N LEU A 68 20.49 -0.80 -40.49
CA LEU A 68 19.10 -0.46 -40.19
C LEU A 68 18.72 0.97 -40.61
N GLY A 69 19.71 1.84 -40.88
CA GLY A 69 19.50 3.24 -41.26
C GLY A 69 19.61 4.19 -40.07
N ARG A 70 19.07 5.41 -40.23
CA ARG A 70 19.21 6.50 -39.25
C ARG A 70 18.45 6.23 -37.96
N VAL A 71 18.98 6.69 -36.83
CA VAL A 71 18.32 6.55 -35.52
C VAL A 71 17.21 7.59 -35.40
N THR A 72 15.98 7.17 -35.11
CA THR A 72 14.84 8.09 -34.93
C THR A 72 14.32 8.12 -33.50
N ALA A 73 14.75 7.21 -32.64
CA ALA A 73 14.39 7.19 -31.22
C ALA A 73 15.50 6.57 -30.39
N VAL A 74 15.66 7.06 -29.16
CA VAL A 74 16.58 6.48 -28.18
C VAL A 74 15.79 6.09 -26.94
N VAL A 75 15.93 4.83 -26.52
CA VAL A 75 15.40 4.34 -25.24
C VAL A 75 16.57 3.91 -24.37
N HIS A 76 16.87 4.69 -23.34
CA HIS A 76 17.95 4.40 -22.41
C HIS A 76 17.41 3.60 -21.21
N GLY A 77 17.44 2.27 -21.35
CA GLY A 77 17.06 1.30 -20.32
C GLY A 77 18.22 0.83 -19.43
N ALA A 78 19.44 1.31 -19.67
CA ALA A 78 20.63 0.78 -18.98
C ALA A 78 20.64 1.17 -17.49
N GLY A 79 21.05 0.22 -16.65
CA GLY A 79 21.17 0.43 -15.22
C GLY A 79 21.77 -0.80 -14.55
N VAL A 80 22.41 -0.56 -13.40
CA VAL A 80 22.92 -1.60 -12.52
C VAL A 80 22.66 -1.19 -11.08
N LEU A 81 22.55 -2.17 -10.19
CA LEU A 81 22.39 -1.95 -8.75
C LEU A 81 23.68 -2.32 -8.01
N ALA A 82 23.96 -1.59 -6.94
CA ALA A 82 25.06 -1.84 -6.03
C ALA A 82 24.63 -1.52 -4.59
N ASP A 83 23.48 -2.05 -4.19
CA ASP A 83 22.77 -1.68 -2.97
C ASP A 83 23.61 -1.96 -1.71
N LYS A 84 23.92 -0.90 -0.97
CA LYS A 84 24.70 -0.91 0.28
C LYS A 84 24.45 0.37 1.05
N LYS A 85 24.56 0.31 2.38
CA LYS A 85 24.58 1.54 3.20
C LYS A 85 25.75 2.43 2.80
N ILE A 86 25.63 3.73 3.08
CA ILE A 86 26.60 4.74 2.62
C ILE A 86 28.00 4.41 3.16
N GLU A 87 28.09 3.97 4.42
CA GLU A 87 29.34 3.60 5.10
C GLU A 87 30.06 2.39 4.49
N ASP A 88 29.34 1.51 3.79
CA ASP A 88 29.88 0.25 3.23
C ASP A 88 30.17 0.32 1.73
N LYS A 89 30.02 1.50 1.14
CA LYS A 89 29.98 1.70 -0.31
C LYS A 89 31.33 2.17 -0.84
N THR A 90 31.84 1.49 -1.89
CA THR A 90 33.11 1.89 -2.53
C THR A 90 32.88 2.87 -3.67
N ARG A 91 33.91 3.65 -3.99
CA ARG A 91 33.88 4.60 -5.10
C ARG A 91 33.58 3.93 -6.44
N GLU A 92 34.18 2.76 -6.68
CA GLU A 92 34.01 2.00 -7.92
C GLU A 92 32.57 1.51 -8.09
N GLN A 93 31.88 1.21 -6.99
CA GLN A 93 30.46 0.85 -7.03
C GLN A 93 29.60 2.05 -7.43
N VAL A 94 29.86 3.21 -6.82
CA VAL A 94 29.16 4.47 -7.14
C VAL A 94 29.39 4.85 -8.61
N ASP A 95 30.65 4.88 -9.06
CA ASP A 95 31.01 5.23 -10.43
C ASP A 95 30.32 4.28 -11.42
N ARG A 96 30.29 2.97 -11.12
CA ARG A 96 29.61 2.00 -11.98
C ARG A 96 28.11 2.29 -12.14
N VAL A 97 27.40 2.59 -11.05
CA VAL A 97 25.95 2.88 -11.09
C VAL A 97 25.69 4.20 -11.83
N VAL A 98 26.44 5.25 -11.47
CA VAL A 98 26.27 6.59 -12.03
C VAL A 98 26.65 6.64 -13.50
N ASP A 99 27.80 6.08 -13.88
CA ASP A 99 28.30 6.15 -15.25
C ASP A 99 27.40 5.36 -16.21
N THR A 100 26.84 4.22 -15.76
CA THR A 100 25.93 3.42 -16.59
C THR A 100 24.69 4.21 -17.03
N LYS A 101 24.12 5.02 -16.13
CA LYS A 101 22.93 5.84 -16.41
C LYS A 101 23.28 7.19 -17.02
N VAL A 102 24.14 7.95 -16.34
CA VAL A 102 24.36 9.37 -16.66
C VAL A 102 25.33 9.51 -17.82
N ARG A 103 26.54 8.93 -17.73
CA ARG A 103 27.47 8.95 -18.87
C ARG A 103 26.91 8.16 -20.04
N GLY A 104 26.20 7.06 -19.77
CA GLY A 104 25.52 6.28 -20.79
C GLY A 104 24.51 7.07 -21.60
N LEU A 105 23.58 7.78 -20.94
CA LEU A 105 22.65 8.67 -21.63
C LEU A 105 23.39 9.77 -22.39
N ASN A 106 24.40 10.40 -21.79
CA ASN A 106 25.16 11.46 -22.44
C ASN A 106 25.88 10.96 -23.71
N ALA A 107 26.50 9.78 -23.66
CA ALA A 107 27.16 9.17 -24.81
C ALA A 107 26.16 8.92 -25.96
N LEU A 108 24.96 8.41 -25.64
CA LEU A 108 23.89 8.23 -26.61
C LEU A 108 23.41 9.54 -27.21
N LEU A 109 23.19 10.58 -26.39
CA LEU A 109 22.73 11.89 -26.85
C LEU A 109 23.75 12.58 -27.75
N VAL A 110 25.04 12.46 -27.44
CA VAL A 110 26.12 12.99 -28.28
C VAL A 110 26.19 12.22 -29.60
N ALA A 111 26.23 10.89 -29.54
CA ALA A 111 26.33 10.04 -30.74
C ALA A 111 25.14 10.19 -31.70
N THR A 112 23.97 10.55 -31.17
CA THR A 112 22.72 10.73 -31.94
C THR A 112 22.31 12.21 -32.10
N GLY A 113 23.18 13.15 -31.74
CA GLY A 113 22.84 14.58 -31.71
C GLY A 113 22.47 15.18 -33.07
N GLY A 114 23.03 14.63 -34.16
CA GLY A 114 22.72 15.03 -35.55
C GLY A 114 21.62 14.18 -36.21
N GLU A 115 21.02 13.24 -35.49
CA GLU A 115 19.98 12.34 -36.01
C GLU A 115 18.58 12.98 -35.94
N PRO A 116 17.64 12.55 -36.82
CA PRO A 116 16.29 13.09 -36.88
C PRO A 116 15.43 12.43 -35.78
N LEU A 117 15.85 12.59 -34.52
CA LEU A 117 15.19 11.99 -33.37
C LEU A 117 13.77 12.55 -33.22
N LYS A 118 12.84 11.64 -32.98
CA LYS A 118 11.44 11.89 -32.61
C LYS A 118 11.21 11.67 -31.12
N ALA A 119 11.98 10.77 -30.50
CA ALA A 119 11.86 10.49 -29.07
C ALA A 119 13.21 10.21 -28.40
N VAL A 120 13.35 10.67 -27.16
CA VAL A 120 14.40 10.26 -26.20
C VAL A 120 13.72 9.90 -24.89
N VAL A 121 13.74 8.63 -24.54
CA VAL A 121 13.13 8.11 -23.31
C VAL A 121 14.20 7.48 -22.45
N ALA A 122 14.21 7.75 -21.15
CA ALA A 122 15.08 7.05 -20.21
C ALA A 122 14.28 6.40 -19.08
N PHE A 123 14.72 5.21 -18.69
CA PHE A 123 14.15 4.45 -17.59
C PHE A 123 14.80 4.95 -16.30
N SER A 124 14.13 5.94 -15.69
CA SER A 124 14.43 6.42 -14.35
C SER A 124 13.81 5.49 -13.30
N SER A 125 13.79 5.91 -12.04
CA SER A 125 13.17 5.15 -10.95
C SER A 125 12.53 6.07 -9.94
N VAL A 126 11.48 5.58 -9.28
CA VAL A 126 10.92 6.17 -8.06
C VAL A 126 11.99 6.39 -6.98
N ALA A 127 13.04 5.57 -6.93
CA ALA A 127 14.17 5.76 -6.01
C ALA A 127 14.92 7.08 -6.26
N GLY A 128 14.95 7.59 -7.50
CA GLY A 128 15.53 8.91 -7.79
C GLY A 128 14.72 10.07 -7.19
N ARG A 129 13.43 9.85 -6.92
CA ARG A 129 12.52 10.89 -6.44
C ARG A 129 12.27 10.83 -4.94
N PHE A 130 12.16 9.63 -4.40
CA PHE A 130 11.78 9.37 -3.00
C PHE A 130 12.92 8.77 -2.17
N GLY A 131 14.04 8.40 -2.82
CA GLY A 131 15.10 7.65 -2.18
C GLY A 131 14.71 6.19 -1.90
N ASN A 132 15.72 5.40 -1.55
CA ASN A 132 15.53 4.06 -0.99
C ASN A 132 16.80 3.70 -0.19
N VAL A 133 16.61 2.98 0.91
CA VAL A 133 17.72 2.60 1.80
C VAL A 133 18.73 1.75 1.01
N GLY A 134 19.99 2.15 1.05
CA GLY A 134 21.08 1.49 0.36
C GLY A 134 21.32 1.92 -1.11
N GLN A 135 20.50 2.84 -1.63
CA GLN A 135 20.49 3.22 -3.05
C GLN A 135 20.89 4.68 -3.30
N VAL A 136 21.82 5.24 -2.52
CA VAL A 136 22.22 6.67 -2.62
C VAL A 136 22.72 7.06 -4.03
N ASP A 137 23.57 6.24 -4.63
CA ASP A 137 24.15 6.44 -5.95
C ASP A 137 23.14 6.20 -7.07
N TYR A 138 22.28 5.19 -6.89
CA TYR A 138 21.20 4.89 -7.83
C TYR A 138 20.16 6.01 -7.85
N ALA A 139 19.77 6.53 -6.69
CA ALA A 139 18.89 7.69 -6.59
C ALA A 139 19.51 8.92 -7.28
N MET A 140 20.78 9.21 -6.97
CA MET A 140 21.54 10.30 -7.59
C MET A 140 21.64 10.15 -9.12
N ALA A 141 21.94 8.94 -9.61
CA ALA A 141 22.08 8.67 -11.04
C ALA A 141 20.76 8.86 -11.80
N ASN A 142 19.65 8.39 -11.23
CA ASN A 142 18.31 8.56 -11.83
C ASN A 142 17.89 10.04 -11.85
N GLU A 143 18.10 10.80 -10.77
CA GLU A 143 17.79 12.24 -10.73
C GLU A 143 18.68 13.03 -11.70
N ALA A 144 19.99 12.76 -11.74
CA ALA A 144 20.91 13.43 -12.66
C ALA A 144 20.52 13.18 -14.13
N MET A 145 20.12 11.96 -14.46
CA MET A 145 19.61 11.58 -15.77
C MET A 145 18.29 12.30 -16.11
N THR A 146 17.35 12.37 -15.16
CA THR A 146 16.11 13.15 -15.32
C THR A 146 16.40 14.63 -15.60
N ARG A 147 17.38 15.24 -14.89
CA ARG A 147 17.80 16.63 -15.15
C ARG A 147 18.44 16.80 -16.53
N ALA A 148 19.19 15.81 -17.02
CA ALA A 148 19.72 15.83 -18.38
C ALA A 148 18.59 15.80 -19.43
N LEU A 149 17.55 14.99 -19.22
CA LEU A 149 16.39 14.94 -20.11
C LEU A 149 15.58 16.24 -20.12
N LEU A 150 15.37 16.87 -18.97
CA LEU A 150 14.73 18.19 -18.91
C LEU A 150 15.47 19.25 -19.73
N ARG A 151 16.81 19.27 -19.65
CA ARG A 151 17.65 20.13 -20.49
C ARG A 151 17.50 19.79 -21.97
N GLU A 152 17.40 18.51 -22.28
CA GLU A 152 17.24 18.04 -23.65
C GLU A 152 15.90 18.45 -24.27
N LYS A 153 14.80 18.36 -23.49
CA LYS A 153 13.49 18.88 -23.88
C LYS A 153 13.53 20.38 -24.14
N ALA A 154 14.15 21.15 -23.24
CA ALA A 154 14.30 22.59 -23.41
C ALA A 154 15.09 22.96 -24.69
N ARG A 155 16.09 22.16 -25.05
CA ARG A 155 16.90 22.34 -26.26
C ARG A 155 16.17 21.93 -27.54
N ARG A 156 15.31 20.92 -27.48
CA ARG A 156 14.52 20.39 -28.61
C ARG A 156 13.04 20.24 -28.23
N PRO A 157 12.26 21.35 -28.16
CA PRO A 157 10.87 21.32 -27.67
C PRO A 157 9.93 20.40 -28.47
N GLN A 158 10.20 20.18 -29.75
CA GLN A 158 9.45 19.30 -30.64
C GLN A 158 9.70 17.80 -30.41
N LEU A 159 10.74 17.45 -29.65
CA LEU A 159 11.12 16.08 -29.35
C LEU A 159 10.23 15.52 -28.23
N ILE A 160 9.80 14.27 -28.35
CA ILE A 160 9.20 13.53 -27.24
C ILE A 160 10.33 13.18 -26.27
N VAL A 161 10.30 13.74 -25.07
CA VAL A 161 11.33 13.48 -24.05
C VAL A 161 10.65 13.01 -22.78
N LYS A 162 11.02 11.81 -22.30
CA LYS A 162 10.38 11.18 -21.15
C LYS A 162 11.41 10.55 -20.20
N ALA A 163 11.35 10.94 -18.94
CA ALA A 163 12.00 10.28 -17.82
C ALA A 163 10.93 9.47 -17.07
N LEU A 164 10.93 8.15 -17.28
CA LEU A 164 9.92 7.28 -16.69
C LEU A 164 10.44 6.76 -15.34
N HIS A 165 9.91 7.30 -14.25
CA HIS A 165 10.22 6.93 -12.88
C HIS A 165 9.44 5.67 -12.50
N TRP A 166 9.98 4.53 -12.91
CA TRP A 166 9.36 3.23 -12.67
C TRP A 166 9.46 2.79 -11.21
N GLY A 167 8.34 2.33 -10.67
CA GLY A 167 8.26 1.40 -9.55
C GLY A 167 8.84 0.02 -9.89
N PRO A 168 8.87 -0.93 -8.94
CA PRO A 168 9.42 -2.25 -9.22
C PRO A 168 8.56 -2.98 -10.24
N TRP A 169 9.18 -3.60 -11.24
CA TRP A 169 8.51 -4.46 -12.21
C TRP A 169 8.54 -5.92 -11.73
N ASP A 170 7.58 -6.73 -12.16
CA ASP A 170 7.58 -8.18 -11.93
C ASP A 170 8.54 -8.93 -12.88
N ALA A 171 9.74 -8.37 -13.11
CA ALA A 171 10.77 -8.89 -13.98
C ALA A 171 12.13 -8.17 -13.77
N GLY A 172 13.17 -8.65 -14.44
CA GLY A 172 14.46 -7.97 -14.54
C GLY A 172 15.20 -7.88 -13.21
N MET A 173 15.43 -6.65 -12.73
CA MET A 173 16.25 -6.38 -11.53
C MET A 173 15.59 -6.83 -10.21
N VAL A 174 14.32 -7.23 -10.24
CA VAL A 174 13.59 -7.71 -9.06
C VAL A 174 13.79 -9.22 -8.91
N THR A 175 14.57 -9.61 -7.90
CA THR A 175 14.73 -11.02 -7.53
C THR A 175 13.51 -11.54 -6.76
N PRO A 176 13.28 -12.86 -6.67
CA PRO A 176 12.18 -13.41 -5.86
C PRO A 176 12.21 -12.95 -4.39
N ALA A 177 13.40 -12.82 -3.80
CA ALA A 177 13.58 -12.30 -2.45
C ALA A 177 13.19 -10.82 -2.35
N LEU A 178 13.55 -10.01 -3.35
CA LEU A 178 13.17 -8.60 -3.40
C LEU A 178 11.67 -8.42 -3.66
N LYS A 179 11.05 -9.29 -4.48
CA LYS A 179 9.60 -9.37 -4.68
C LYS A 179 8.86 -9.66 -3.37
N ALA A 180 9.34 -10.61 -2.57
CA ALA A 180 8.79 -10.91 -1.26
C ALA A 180 8.96 -9.72 -0.28
N ALA A 181 10.10 -9.04 -0.31
CA ALA A 181 10.33 -7.84 0.48
C ALA A 181 9.41 -6.67 0.07
N PHE A 182 9.15 -6.50 -1.23
CA PHE A 182 8.17 -5.53 -1.72
C PHE A 182 6.74 -5.88 -1.30
N ALA A 183 6.34 -7.15 -1.41
CA ALA A 183 5.05 -7.63 -0.96
C ALA A 183 4.86 -7.39 0.56
N ALA A 184 5.87 -7.67 1.37
CA ALA A 184 5.86 -7.39 2.81
C ALA A 184 5.77 -5.89 3.14
N ARG A 185 6.19 -5.01 2.22
CA ARG A 185 6.09 -3.55 2.30
C ARG A 185 4.82 -3.00 1.63
N GLY A 186 3.92 -3.87 1.14
CA GLY A 186 2.69 -3.47 0.45
C GLY A 186 2.93 -2.88 -0.95
N ILE A 187 4.12 -3.05 -1.52
CA ILE A 187 4.46 -2.57 -2.86
C ILE A 187 4.13 -3.71 -3.83
N THR A 188 3.13 -3.50 -4.68
CA THR A 188 2.79 -4.45 -5.76
C THR A 188 3.68 -4.16 -6.96
N PRO A 189 4.48 -5.13 -7.45
CA PRO A 189 5.26 -4.94 -8.67
C PRO A 189 4.35 -4.74 -9.88
N ILE A 190 4.79 -3.90 -10.81
CA ILE A 190 4.12 -3.62 -12.07
C ILE A 190 4.22 -4.87 -12.96
N ALA A 191 3.09 -5.38 -13.42
CA ALA A 191 3.08 -6.49 -14.35
C ALA A 191 3.74 -6.08 -15.68
N LEU A 192 4.43 -7.01 -16.34
CA LEU A 192 5.15 -6.75 -17.59
C LEU A 192 4.26 -6.11 -18.67
N ALA A 193 3.04 -6.64 -18.85
CA ALA A 193 2.10 -6.14 -19.84
C ALA A 193 1.64 -4.71 -19.53
N ASP A 194 1.34 -4.42 -18.27
CA ASP A 194 0.88 -3.09 -17.83
C ASP A 194 1.97 -2.04 -17.98
N GLY A 195 3.21 -2.39 -17.60
CA GLY A 195 4.36 -1.50 -17.77
C GLY A 195 4.68 -1.25 -19.24
N ALA A 196 4.57 -2.26 -20.10
CA ALA A 196 4.75 -2.12 -21.54
C ALA A 196 3.64 -1.24 -22.17
N ALA A 197 2.38 -1.43 -21.77
CA ALA A 197 1.27 -0.60 -22.21
C ALA A 197 1.47 0.86 -21.81
N ALA A 198 1.81 1.13 -20.54
CA ALA A 198 2.09 2.48 -20.05
C ALA A 198 3.24 3.16 -20.80
N PHE A 199 4.30 2.41 -21.16
CA PHE A 199 5.38 2.92 -22.00
C PHE A 199 4.88 3.32 -23.38
N VAL A 200 4.07 2.48 -24.03
CA VAL A 200 3.50 2.77 -25.36
C VAL A 200 2.55 3.97 -25.30
N ASP A 201 1.73 4.08 -24.27
CA ASP A 201 0.81 5.20 -24.07
C ASP A 201 1.58 6.52 -23.97
N GLU A 202 2.63 6.57 -23.14
CA GLU A 202 3.48 7.77 -22.99
C GLU A 202 4.18 8.20 -24.28
N LEU A 203 4.55 7.23 -25.14
CA LEU A 203 5.12 7.53 -26.46
C LEU A 203 4.07 7.94 -27.49
N SER A 204 2.82 7.50 -27.31
CA SER A 204 1.72 7.76 -28.26
C SER A 204 1.05 9.11 -28.05
N MET A 205 1.18 9.70 -26.86
CA MET A 205 0.62 11.03 -26.54
C MET A 205 1.29 12.20 -27.28
N GLY A 206 2.38 11.97 -28.01
CA GLY A 206 3.10 13.01 -28.75
C GLY A 206 3.98 13.89 -27.85
N ALA A 207 4.46 15.01 -28.38
CA ALA A 207 5.34 15.92 -27.63
C ALA A 207 4.53 16.72 -26.59
N SER A 208 4.70 16.38 -25.31
CA SER A 208 4.21 17.15 -24.16
C SER A 208 5.37 17.85 -23.44
N ASP A 209 5.05 18.87 -22.63
CA ASP A 209 5.97 19.45 -21.64
C ASP A 209 6.17 18.54 -20.42
N ASP A 210 5.35 17.50 -20.27
CA ASP A 210 5.47 16.48 -19.23
C ASP A 210 6.62 15.53 -19.53
N VAL A 211 7.81 15.88 -19.04
CA VAL A 211 9.02 15.06 -19.16
C VAL A 211 9.09 14.00 -18.07
N GLU A 212 8.71 14.32 -16.84
CA GLU A 212 8.83 13.44 -15.67
C GLU A 212 7.52 12.68 -15.43
N ILE A 213 7.53 11.37 -15.62
CA ILE A 213 6.34 10.52 -15.44
C ILE A 213 6.61 9.49 -14.35
N VAL A 214 5.78 9.43 -13.31
CA VAL A 214 5.91 8.45 -12.22
C VAL A 214 4.92 7.32 -12.44
N LEU A 215 5.44 6.10 -12.58
CA LEU A 215 4.67 4.91 -12.92
C LEU A 215 4.94 3.83 -11.88
N GLY A 216 3.98 3.59 -10.99
CA GLY A 216 4.06 2.56 -9.94
C GLY A 216 3.57 3.03 -8.57
N ALA A 217 3.25 2.09 -7.69
CA ALA A 217 2.88 2.38 -6.31
C ALA A 217 4.04 3.11 -5.60
N ALA A 218 3.74 4.25 -4.97
CA ALA A 218 4.72 5.06 -4.25
C ALA A 218 5.59 4.20 -3.33
N LEU A 219 6.93 4.26 -3.51
CA LEU A 219 7.84 3.77 -2.48
C LEU A 219 7.51 4.53 -1.21
N ALA A 220 7.19 3.80 -0.14
CA ALA A 220 6.91 4.38 1.17
C ALA A 220 7.97 5.45 1.51
N GLU A 221 7.53 6.70 1.66
CA GLU A 221 8.36 7.81 2.12
C GLU A 221 8.95 7.41 3.48
N GLY A 222 10.26 7.14 3.47
CA GLY A 222 11.07 7.01 4.67
C GLY A 222 11.47 8.39 5.16
N GLU A 223 11.45 8.55 6.46
CA GLU A 223 11.73 9.76 7.22
C GLU A 223 13.02 10.50 6.74
N HIS A 224 12.92 11.83 6.68
CA HIS A 224 13.97 12.84 6.47
C HIS A 224 14.32 13.23 5.01
N SER A 225 13.68 14.32 4.55
CA SER A 225 14.34 15.30 3.67
C SER A 225 13.79 16.70 3.94
N PRO A 226 14.65 17.74 4.11
CA PRO A 226 14.21 19.12 4.21
C PRO A 226 13.76 19.63 2.83
N ASP A 227 12.64 20.33 2.87
CA ASP A 227 11.84 20.86 1.77
C ASP A 227 12.62 21.80 0.81
N THR A 228 12.35 21.67 -0.49
CA THR A 228 12.16 22.79 -1.45
C THR A 228 11.92 22.22 -2.85
N ARG A 229 10.71 21.70 -3.11
CA ARG A 229 10.17 21.53 -4.48
C ARG A 229 8.65 21.34 -4.39
N LYS A 230 7.91 22.42 -4.71
CA LYS A 230 6.43 22.58 -4.70
C LYS A 230 5.66 21.28 -4.42
N ALA A 231 5.38 21.07 -3.14
CA ALA A 231 4.54 19.99 -2.66
C ALA A 231 3.17 20.04 -3.36
N VAL A 232 2.67 18.88 -3.80
CA VAL A 232 1.21 18.68 -3.84
C VAL A 232 0.75 18.99 -2.41
N PRO A 233 -0.17 19.95 -2.18
CA PRO A 233 -0.53 20.34 -0.83
C PRO A 233 -1.03 19.12 -0.05
N ALA A 234 -0.17 18.62 0.85
CA ALA A 234 -0.53 17.55 1.75
C ALA A 234 -1.12 18.22 3.00
N GLU A 235 -2.41 18.06 3.19
CA GLU A 235 -3.08 18.60 4.37
C GLU A 235 -2.79 17.70 5.55
N ARG A 236 -2.40 18.30 6.68
CA ARG A 236 -2.04 17.57 7.89
C ARG A 236 -2.98 17.97 9.02
N ALA A 237 -3.64 16.98 9.61
CA ALA A 237 -4.42 17.14 10.82
C ALA A 237 -3.71 16.40 11.96
N VAL A 238 -3.46 17.12 13.05
CA VAL A 238 -2.88 16.54 14.28
C VAL A 238 -3.96 16.48 15.36
N ARG A 239 -4.06 15.34 16.03
CA ARG A 239 -4.98 15.10 17.14
C ARG A 239 -4.23 14.41 18.28
N ALA A 240 -4.45 14.91 19.50
CA ALA A 240 -4.04 14.18 20.68
C ALA A 240 -4.94 12.96 20.88
N ILE A 241 -4.35 11.85 21.28
CA ILE A 241 -5.01 10.65 21.77
C ILE A 241 -4.62 10.53 23.25
N ASP A 242 -5.55 10.91 24.12
CA ASP A 242 -5.38 10.85 25.56
C ASP A 242 -6.70 10.47 26.24
N ARG A 243 -6.61 10.14 27.53
CA ARG A 243 -7.76 9.70 28.32
C ARG A 243 -8.82 10.80 28.50
N ALA A 244 -8.44 12.07 28.45
CA ALA A 244 -9.37 13.19 28.58
C ALA A 244 -10.26 13.34 27.33
N SER A 245 -9.68 13.15 26.14
CA SER A 245 -10.37 13.27 24.86
C SER A 245 -11.05 11.98 24.42
N MET A 246 -10.50 10.81 24.77
CA MET A 246 -10.98 9.50 24.31
C MET A 246 -11.00 8.47 25.45
N PRO A 247 -11.76 8.68 26.54
CA PRO A 247 -11.75 7.83 27.73
C PRO A 247 -12.18 6.38 27.46
N HIS A 248 -12.92 6.13 26.38
CA HIS A 248 -13.35 4.78 25.97
C HIS A 248 -12.16 3.87 25.62
N LEU A 249 -11.04 4.40 25.13
CA LEU A 249 -9.89 3.61 24.71
C LEU A 249 -9.25 2.79 25.84
N ASP A 250 -9.45 3.17 27.10
CA ASP A 250 -9.00 2.37 28.25
C ASP A 250 -9.49 0.93 28.23
N ASP A 251 -10.64 0.70 27.59
CA ASP A 251 -11.33 -0.58 27.56
C ASP A 251 -11.10 -1.33 26.23
N HIS A 252 -10.25 -0.83 25.32
CA HIS A 252 -9.81 -1.56 24.12
C HIS A 252 -8.36 -2.05 24.30
N ARG A 253 -8.20 -3.17 25.05
CA ARG A 253 -6.91 -3.73 25.43
C ARG A 253 -6.62 -5.07 24.81
N VAL A 254 -5.47 -5.20 24.16
CA VAL A 254 -4.97 -6.48 23.63
C VAL A 254 -3.74 -6.88 24.44
N ARG A 255 -3.79 -8.04 25.11
CA ARG A 255 -2.72 -8.49 26.03
C ARG A 255 -2.38 -7.44 27.10
N GLY A 256 -3.41 -6.76 27.62
CA GLY A 256 -3.29 -5.72 28.65
C GLY A 256 -2.80 -4.35 28.19
N GLU A 257 -2.34 -4.20 26.95
CA GLU A 257 -1.95 -2.91 26.37
C GLU A 257 -3.15 -2.24 25.69
N VAL A 258 -3.33 -0.93 25.91
CA VAL A 258 -4.30 -0.14 25.14
C VAL A 258 -3.85 -0.09 23.69
N VAL A 259 -4.75 -0.39 22.76
CA VAL A 259 -4.49 -0.36 21.32
C VAL A 259 -5.53 0.53 20.67
N LEU A 260 -5.12 1.42 19.76
CA LEU A 260 -6.05 2.22 18.96
C LEU A 260 -6.83 1.30 18.00
N PRO A 261 -8.15 1.12 18.17
CA PRO A 261 -8.93 0.27 17.29
C PRO A 261 -9.04 0.87 15.89
N VAL A 262 -9.19 0.00 14.88
CA VAL A 262 -9.30 0.40 13.47
C VAL A 262 -10.44 1.37 13.22
N VAL A 263 -11.55 1.28 13.96
CA VAL A 263 -12.72 2.14 13.78
C VAL A 263 -12.48 3.58 14.26
N VAL A 264 -11.69 3.77 15.33
CA VAL A 264 -11.29 5.10 15.79
C VAL A 264 -10.24 5.67 14.83
N ALA A 265 -9.35 4.84 14.28
CA ALA A 265 -8.44 5.26 13.22
C ALA A 265 -9.20 5.73 11.96
N VAL A 266 -10.26 5.01 11.56
CA VAL A 266 -11.16 5.39 10.46
C VAL A 266 -11.86 6.72 10.76
N ASP A 267 -12.35 6.91 11.98
CA ASP A 267 -12.97 8.19 12.39
C ASP A 267 -11.98 9.36 12.33
N LEU A 268 -10.76 9.19 12.85
CA LEU A 268 -9.72 10.22 12.78
C LEU A 268 -9.38 10.60 11.34
N ILE A 269 -9.29 9.62 10.45
CA ILE A 269 -9.05 9.82 9.01
C ILE A 269 -10.23 10.55 8.36
N ALA A 270 -11.46 10.12 8.62
CA ALA A 270 -12.67 10.74 8.10
C ALA A 270 -12.83 12.19 8.61
N ALA A 271 -12.55 12.44 9.88
CA ALA A 271 -12.59 13.77 10.49
C ALA A 271 -11.55 14.72 9.88
N ALA A 272 -10.34 14.23 9.60
CA ALA A 272 -9.33 15.01 8.89
C ALA A 272 -9.80 15.35 7.46
N ALA A 273 -10.37 14.38 6.74
CA ALA A 273 -10.87 14.59 5.39
C ALA A 273 -12.04 15.58 5.32
N ALA A 274 -12.98 15.49 6.27
CA ALA A 274 -14.08 16.44 6.39
C ALA A 274 -13.57 17.86 6.68
N ALA A 275 -12.57 18.00 7.54
CA ALA A 275 -11.96 19.30 7.83
C ALA A 275 -11.21 19.88 6.61
N ALA A 276 -10.56 19.02 5.83
CA ALA A 276 -9.84 19.39 4.60
C ALA A 276 -10.75 19.84 3.45
N ARG A 277 -12.03 19.44 3.48
CA ARG A 277 -13.01 19.72 2.42
C ARG A 277 -14.29 20.34 2.98
N PRO A 278 -14.24 21.58 3.49
CA PRO A 278 -15.43 22.25 4.01
C PRO A 278 -16.55 22.28 2.97
N GLY A 279 -17.77 21.91 3.38
CA GLY A 279 -18.94 21.86 2.51
C GLY A 279 -19.13 20.55 1.75
N LEU A 280 -18.17 19.62 1.82
CA LEU A 280 -18.35 18.23 1.38
C LEU A 280 -18.49 17.32 2.60
N VAL A 281 -19.15 16.18 2.39
CA VAL A 281 -19.31 15.14 3.40
C VAL A 281 -18.49 13.92 3.01
N VAL A 282 -18.02 13.18 4.01
CA VAL A 282 -17.38 11.88 3.78
C VAL A 282 -18.44 10.89 3.32
N ARG A 283 -18.23 10.26 2.17
CA ARG A 283 -19.13 9.24 1.62
C ARG A 283 -18.64 7.85 1.91
N GLU A 284 -17.34 7.66 1.75
CA GLU A 284 -16.73 6.34 1.87
C GLU A 284 -15.31 6.45 2.43
N VAL A 285 -14.90 5.43 3.16
CA VAL A 285 -13.50 5.20 3.55
C VAL A 285 -13.10 3.84 3.01
N ARG A 286 -12.27 3.80 1.98
CA ARG A 286 -11.87 2.61 1.23
C ARG A 286 -10.43 2.18 1.54
N ASP A 287 -10.12 0.95 1.19
CA ASP A 287 -8.77 0.38 1.25
C ASP A 287 -8.11 0.55 2.63
N VAL A 288 -8.88 0.42 3.71
CA VAL A 288 -8.37 0.58 5.07
C VAL A 288 -7.46 -0.59 5.39
N ARG A 289 -6.18 -0.31 5.58
CA ARG A 289 -5.17 -1.30 5.95
C ARG A 289 -4.54 -0.96 7.29
N VAL A 290 -4.46 -1.97 8.14
CA VAL A 290 -3.62 -1.93 9.34
C VAL A 290 -2.18 -2.20 8.90
N VAL A 291 -1.34 -1.15 8.90
CA VAL A 291 0.09 -1.28 8.58
C VAL A 291 0.83 -1.84 9.78
N LYS A 292 0.57 -1.25 10.96
CA LYS A 292 1.11 -1.69 12.24
C LYS A 292 0.11 -1.33 13.34
N GLY A 293 -0.24 -2.30 14.20
CA GLY A 293 -1.12 -2.04 15.33
C GLY A 293 -0.57 -0.94 16.23
N ALA A 294 -1.35 0.12 16.43
CA ALA A 294 -0.98 1.29 17.22
C ALA A 294 -1.22 1.03 18.72
N ARG A 295 -0.18 0.54 19.40
CA ARG A 295 -0.17 0.36 20.86
C ARG A 295 0.06 1.71 21.55
N LEU A 296 -0.62 1.94 22.67
CA LEU A 296 -0.61 3.17 23.43
C LEU A 296 -0.11 2.91 24.87
N PRO A 297 1.17 2.53 25.07
CA PRO A 297 1.68 2.03 26.35
C PRO A 297 1.69 3.08 27.49
N ARG A 298 1.50 4.37 27.18
CA ARG A 298 1.47 5.47 28.17
C ARG A 298 0.09 6.09 28.37
N PHE A 299 -0.94 5.53 27.71
CA PHE A 299 -2.30 6.05 27.75
C PHE A 299 -2.87 6.13 29.18
N ALA A 300 -2.57 5.13 30.01
CA ALA A 300 -3.10 5.02 31.37
C ALA A 300 -2.34 5.83 32.43
N VAL A 301 -1.10 6.27 32.16
CA VAL A 301 -0.17 6.78 33.20
C VAL A 301 0.23 8.25 32.99
N THR A 302 0.67 8.67 31.80
CA THR A 302 1.30 10.02 31.64
C THR A 302 1.13 10.74 30.30
N GLY A 303 0.83 10.11 29.17
CA GLY A 303 1.23 10.71 27.89
C GLY A 303 0.17 10.73 26.81
N ALA A 304 -0.28 11.92 26.44
CA ALA A 304 -0.96 12.16 25.18
C ALA A 304 -0.12 11.61 24.02
N HIS A 305 -0.69 10.66 23.29
CA HIS A 305 -0.16 10.17 22.02
C HIS A 305 -0.60 11.14 20.90
N HIS A 306 0.15 11.20 19.81
CA HIS A 306 -0.18 12.11 18.70
C HIS A 306 -0.54 11.33 17.45
N ALA A 307 -1.80 11.43 17.05
CA ALA A 307 -2.26 11.02 15.73
C ALA A 307 -2.00 12.14 14.73
N THR A 308 -1.28 11.86 13.65
CA THR A 308 -1.17 12.76 12.50
C THR A 308 -1.78 12.08 11.28
N VAL A 309 -2.85 12.67 10.75
CA VAL A 309 -3.41 12.26 9.46
C VAL A 309 -2.83 13.18 8.38
N THR A 310 -2.16 12.58 7.40
CA THR A 310 -1.71 13.28 6.19
C THR A 310 -2.61 12.88 5.03
N LEU A 311 -3.18 13.87 4.36
CA LEU A 311 -4.10 13.72 3.24
C LEU A 311 -3.44 14.24 1.98
N VAL A 312 -3.49 13.44 0.92
CA VAL A 312 -3.05 13.83 -0.43
C VAL A 312 -4.27 13.77 -1.35
N ALA A 313 -4.57 14.89 -2.00
CA ALA A 313 -5.72 15.00 -2.87
C ALA A 313 -5.48 14.39 -4.25
N ASN A 314 -6.46 13.62 -4.71
CA ASN A 314 -6.56 13.07 -6.06
C ASN A 314 -8.02 13.20 -6.55
N GLY A 315 -8.38 14.40 -7.00
CA GLY A 315 -9.78 14.72 -7.33
C GLY A 315 -10.70 14.70 -6.10
N ALA A 316 -11.79 13.93 -6.15
CA ALA A 316 -12.73 13.73 -5.04
C ALA A 316 -12.25 12.70 -4.00
N ARG A 317 -11.12 12.03 -4.26
CA ARG A 317 -10.49 11.06 -3.37
C ARG A 317 -9.33 11.73 -2.62
N LEU A 318 -9.21 11.43 -1.34
CA LEU A 318 -8.11 11.83 -0.46
C LEU A 318 -7.39 10.57 0.02
N ASP A 319 -6.17 10.34 -0.45
CA ASP A 319 -5.35 9.25 0.10
C ASP A 319 -4.83 9.68 1.47
N ALA A 320 -5.09 8.85 2.48
CA ALA A 320 -4.86 9.16 3.88
C ALA A 320 -3.82 8.23 4.50
N THR A 321 -2.88 8.82 5.24
CA THR A 321 -1.94 8.10 6.10
C THR A 321 -2.10 8.59 7.51
N LEU A 322 -2.40 7.68 8.45
CA LEU A 322 -2.42 7.96 9.87
C LEU A 322 -1.14 7.42 10.52
N THR A 323 -0.37 8.34 11.10
CA THR A 323 0.73 8.00 11.99
C THR A 323 0.31 8.20 13.45
N VAL A 324 0.79 7.34 14.34
CA VAL A 324 0.67 7.48 15.79
C VAL A 324 2.07 7.54 16.36
N ASP A 325 2.40 8.65 17.02
CA ASP A 325 3.75 8.95 17.51
C ASP A 325 4.84 8.79 16.44
N GLY A 326 4.57 9.28 15.23
CA GLY A 326 5.48 9.21 14.09
C GLY A 326 5.46 7.87 13.33
N VAL A 327 4.89 6.82 13.91
CA VAL A 327 4.83 5.49 13.28
C VAL A 327 3.59 5.36 12.42
N VAL A 328 3.74 5.02 11.14
CA VAL A 328 2.60 4.72 10.24
C VAL A 328 1.82 3.52 10.79
N ALA A 329 0.59 3.77 11.21
CA ALA A 329 -0.29 2.77 11.79
C ALA A 329 -1.36 2.31 10.78
N TYR A 330 -1.98 3.27 10.07
CA TYR A 330 -3.07 2.99 9.15
C TYR A 330 -2.91 3.74 7.83
N ARG A 331 -3.44 3.14 6.76
CA ARG A 331 -3.63 3.79 5.45
C ARG A 331 -5.05 3.54 4.98
N ALA A 332 -5.63 4.52 4.31
CA ALA A 332 -6.95 4.43 3.70
C ALA A 332 -7.07 5.45 2.56
N ALA A 333 -8.18 5.41 1.85
CA ALA A 333 -8.59 6.48 0.96
C ALA A 333 -9.99 6.95 1.32
N VAL A 334 -10.19 8.25 1.35
CA VAL A 334 -11.48 8.86 1.70
C VAL A 334 -12.10 9.45 0.45
N VAL A 335 -13.34 9.09 0.16
CA VAL A 335 -14.13 9.70 -0.91
C VAL A 335 -15.06 10.72 -0.28
N VAL A 336 -14.96 11.97 -0.72
CA VAL A 336 -15.84 13.06 -0.31
C VAL A 336 -16.77 13.46 -1.44
N GLY A 337 -17.96 13.96 -1.11
CA GLY A 337 -18.94 14.38 -2.10
C GLY A 337 -19.95 15.37 -1.53
N GLY A 338 -20.96 15.73 -2.34
CA GLY A 338 -22.09 16.54 -1.87
C GLY A 338 -22.86 15.83 -0.75
N ASP A 339 -23.76 16.52 -0.07
CA ASP A 339 -24.45 16.02 1.12
C ASP A 339 -25.12 14.65 0.94
N VAL A 340 -25.01 13.80 1.96
CA VAL A 340 -25.71 12.52 2.05
C VAL A 340 -27.19 12.83 2.24
N ALA A 341 -27.94 13.04 1.16
CA ALA A 341 -29.39 12.91 1.23
C ALA A 341 -29.69 11.57 1.92
N ASP A 342 -30.57 11.54 2.93
CA ASP A 342 -30.98 10.34 3.66
C ASP A 342 -31.68 9.37 2.69
N GLN A 343 -30.85 8.66 1.93
CA GLN A 343 -31.17 7.74 0.85
C GLN A 343 -30.82 6.31 1.27
N ALA A 344 -30.78 6.07 2.58
CA ALA A 344 -30.50 4.78 3.18
C ALA A 344 -31.37 3.69 2.52
N PRO A 345 -30.76 2.72 1.81
CA PRO A 345 -31.52 1.68 1.14
C PRO A 345 -32.21 0.79 2.18
N ARG A 346 -33.30 0.13 1.80
CA ARG A 346 -33.94 -0.85 2.69
C ARG A 346 -33.03 -2.08 2.83
N ALA A 347 -32.94 -2.58 4.05
CA ALA A 347 -32.23 -3.81 4.34
C ALA A 347 -32.89 -4.99 3.61
N LEU A 348 -32.06 -5.89 3.11
CA LEU A 348 -32.54 -7.17 2.58
C LEU A 348 -33.17 -8.00 3.71
N PRO A 349 -34.26 -8.74 3.44
CA PRO A 349 -34.84 -9.64 4.42
C PRO A 349 -33.79 -10.60 5.00
N LEU A 350 -33.83 -10.78 6.31
CA LEU A 350 -32.97 -11.75 6.98
C LEU A 350 -33.48 -13.18 6.73
N PRO A 351 -32.59 -14.17 6.55
CA PRO A 351 -32.98 -15.57 6.64
C PRO A 351 -33.45 -15.89 8.07
N ALA A 352 -34.11 -17.04 8.24
CA ALA A 352 -34.47 -17.52 9.57
C ALA A 352 -33.18 -17.73 10.40
N LEU A 353 -33.09 -17.03 11.53
CA LEU A 353 -31.99 -17.14 12.47
C LEU A 353 -32.35 -18.14 13.57
N GLY A 354 -31.46 -19.09 13.80
CA GLY A 354 -31.53 -20.00 14.95
C GLY A 354 -30.78 -19.43 16.15
N ALA A 355 -31.10 -19.94 17.34
CA ALA A 355 -30.38 -19.59 18.56
C ALA A 355 -28.88 -19.93 18.42
N TRP A 356 -28.02 -18.94 18.69
CA TRP A 356 -26.57 -19.12 18.61
C TRP A 356 -25.99 -19.37 19.99
N SER A 357 -25.82 -20.65 20.34
CA SER A 357 -25.23 -21.04 21.62
C SER A 357 -23.72 -20.78 21.64
N LEU A 358 -23.31 -19.79 22.43
CA LEU A 358 -21.91 -19.50 22.69
C LEU A 358 -21.35 -20.42 23.79
N ARG A 359 -20.07 -20.80 23.65
CA ARG A 359 -19.40 -21.71 24.61
C ARG A 359 -18.89 -21.00 25.86
N ALA A 360 -18.88 -19.67 25.86
CA ALA A 360 -18.45 -18.82 26.96
C ALA A 360 -19.15 -17.45 26.86
N PRO A 361 -19.14 -16.63 27.92
CA PRO A 361 -19.63 -15.25 27.87
C PRO A 361 -18.94 -14.43 26.76
N LEU A 362 -19.64 -13.45 26.18
CA LEU A 362 -19.04 -12.56 25.16
C LEU A 362 -17.85 -11.81 25.76
N TYR A 363 -18.06 -11.19 26.92
CA TYR A 363 -17.10 -10.35 27.62
C TYR A 363 -16.72 -10.97 28.97
N ALA A 364 -15.52 -10.66 29.45
CA ALA A 364 -15.07 -11.09 30.76
C ALA A 364 -15.95 -10.50 31.87
N SER A 365 -16.29 -11.30 32.88
CA SER A 365 -17.07 -10.87 34.04
C SER A 365 -16.74 -11.75 35.25
N GLY A 366 -16.60 -11.13 36.43
CA GLY A 366 -16.46 -11.86 37.70
C GLY A 366 -15.32 -12.89 37.76
N GLY A 367 -14.19 -12.65 37.07
CA GLY A 367 -13.04 -13.58 37.03
C GLY A 367 -13.17 -14.73 36.01
N THR A 368 -14.20 -14.71 35.17
CA THR A 368 -14.31 -15.60 34.00
C THR A 368 -13.86 -14.87 32.74
N SER A 369 -12.98 -15.50 31.95
CA SER A 369 -12.50 -14.94 30.69
C SER A 369 -13.60 -14.97 29.62
N GLY A 370 -13.71 -13.87 28.86
CA GLY A 370 -14.67 -13.72 27.77
C GLY A 370 -14.16 -14.25 26.42
N LEU A 371 -15.07 -14.39 25.47
CA LEU A 371 -14.73 -14.68 24.06
C LEU A 371 -14.07 -13.48 23.36
N LEU A 372 -14.28 -12.27 23.87
CA LEU A 372 -13.75 -11.00 23.40
C LEU A 372 -12.93 -10.31 24.50
N PHE A 373 -11.89 -9.56 24.11
CA PHE A 373 -10.98 -8.86 25.04
C PHE A 373 -11.50 -7.50 25.53
N HIS A 374 -12.66 -7.05 25.04
CA HIS A 374 -13.18 -5.71 25.24
C HIS A 374 -13.67 -5.48 26.68
N GLY A 375 -13.22 -4.37 27.28
CA GLY A 375 -13.69 -3.88 28.57
C GLY A 375 -15.01 -3.11 28.48
N PRO A 376 -15.54 -2.59 29.61
CA PRO A 376 -16.90 -2.06 29.73
C PRO A 376 -17.34 -1.07 28.66
N GLN A 377 -16.54 -0.05 28.32
CA GLN A 377 -16.94 0.95 27.31
C GLN A 377 -16.95 0.40 25.86
N PHE A 378 -16.40 -0.79 25.63
CA PHE A 378 -16.42 -1.51 24.36
C PHE A 378 -17.34 -2.75 24.39
N GLN A 379 -18.16 -2.93 25.43
CA GLN A 379 -19.22 -3.95 25.47
C GLN A 379 -20.45 -3.50 24.68
N LEU A 380 -20.28 -3.41 23.36
CA LEU A 380 -21.19 -2.71 22.45
C LEU A 380 -22.19 -3.66 21.76
N VAL A 381 -22.05 -4.97 21.93
CA VAL A 381 -23.02 -5.97 21.48
C VAL A 381 -24.04 -6.16 22.60
N GLU A 382 -25.25 -5.63 22.40
CA GLU A 382 -26.33 -5.68 23.39
C GLU A 382 -26.95 -7.08 23.46
N HIS A 383 -27.19 -7.70 22.30
CA HIS A 383 -27.77 -9.03 22.18
C HIS A 383 -27.44 -9.64 20.81
N ILE A 384 -27.24 -10.97 20.76
CA ILE A 384 -27.07 -11.71 19.49
C ILE A 384 -28.40 -12.31 19.10
N ASP A 385 -28.95 -11.88 17.96
CA ASP A 385 -30.26 -12.34 17.47
C ASP A 385 -30.20 -13.78 16.96
N GLY A 386 -29.06 -14.18 16.39
CA GLY A 386 -28.80 -15.57 16.03
C GLY A 386 -27.89 -15.76 14.82
N LEU A 387 -27.81 -17.02 14.38
CA LEU A 387 -27.06 -17.47 13.21
C LEU A 387 -27.99 -18.31 12.33
N ASP A 388 -27.90 -18.12 11.02
CA ASP A 388 -28.70 -18.90 10.07
C ASP A 388 -28.21 -20.36 9.97
N ALA A 389 -29.07 -21.24 9.45
CA ALA A 389 -28.74 -22.66 9.30
C ALA A 389 -27.51 -22.94 8.43
N SER A 390 -27.14 -22.01 7.53
CA SER A 390 -25.95 -22.14 6.69
C SER A 390 -24.65 -21.63 7.34
N ALA A 391 -24.75 -21.05 8.54
CA ALA A 391 -23.66 -20.39 9.26
C ALA A 391 -22.97 -19.27 8.45
N ARG A 392 -23.70 -18.59 7.56
CA ARG A 392 -23.20 -17.50 6.71
C ARG A 392 -23.76 -16.14 7.09
N THR A 393 -24.90 -16.10 7.76
CA THR A 393 -25.57 -14.87 8.16
C THR A 393 -25.79 -14.86 9.67
N ALA A 394 -25.28 -13.84 10.34
CA ALA A 394 -25.53 -13.59 11.75
C ALA A 394 -26.10 -12.18 11.94
N ALA A 395 -26.88 -11.98 12.99
CA ALA A 395 -27.33 -10.65 13.37
C ALA A 395 -27.20 -10.42 14.87
N ALA A 396 -26.95 -9.17 15.24
CA ALA A 396 -26.90 -8.73 16.63
C ALA A 396 -27.40 -7.30 16.77
N ARG A 397 -28.02 -7.01 17.90
CA ARG A 397 -28.31 -5.65 18.35
C ARG A 397 -27.03 -5.03 18.91
N VAL A 398 -26.67 -3.85 18.42
CA VAL A 398 -25.44 -3.14 18.77
C VAL A 398 -25.70 -1.69 19.13
N SER A 399 -24.89 -1.13 20.03
CA SER A 399 -24.98 0.27 20.42
C SER A 399 -24.28 1.18 19.39
N SER A 400 -24.93 2.27 19.00
CA SER A 400 -24.26 3.36 18.26
C SER A 400 -23.27 4.11 19.14
N THR A 401 -22.40 4.93 18.55
CA THR A 401 -21.48 5.82 19.28
C THR A 401 -22.22 6.71 20.28
N VAL A 402 -23.41 7.22 19.90
CA VAL A 402 -24.23 8.06 20.79
C VAL A 402 -24.83 7.22 21.91
N ALA A 403 -25.37 6.04 21.60
CA ALA A 403 -25.97 5.15 22.60
C ALA A 403 -24.92 4.62 23.60
N ALA A 404 -23.69 4.38 23.14
CA ALA A 404 -22.55 3.99 23.96
C ALA A 404 -22.03 5.11 24.86
N GLY A 405 -22.52 6.34 24.71
CA GLY A 405 -22.10 7.49 25.50
C GLY A 405 -20.67 7.96 25.21
N TRP A 406 -20.10 7.59 24.06
CA TRP A 406 -18.76 8.03 23.68
C TRP A 406 -18.75 9.52 23.40
N SER A 407 -17.92 10.27 24.15
CA SER A 407 -17.75 11.71 24.00
C SER A 407 -16.85 12.04 22.80
N GLY A 408 -17.15 13.13 22.10
CA GLY A 408 -16.36 13.60 20.96
C GLY A 408 -17.22 14.01 19.75
N ARG A 409 -16.57 14.54 18.72
CA ARG A 409 -17.20 14.81 17.41
C ARG A 409 -16.78 13.72 16.43
N PHE A 410 -17.58 12.66 16.38
CA PHE A 410 -17.38 11.56 15.44
C PHE A 410 -17.98 11.90 14.07
N VAL A 411 -17.28 11.51 13.01
CA VAL A 411 -17.73 11.57 11.63
C VAL A 411 -18.31 10.23 11.17
N VAL A 412 -17.95 9.15 11.85
CA VAL A 412 -18.51 7.80 11.62
C VAL A 412 -19.12 7.24 12.90
N ASP A 413 -19.94 6.20 12.78
CA ASP A 413 -20.49 5.49 13.94
C ASP A 413 -19.49 4.48 14.52
N ALA A 414 -18.36 4.99 15.05
CA ALA A 414 -17.23 4.19 15.50
C ALA A 414 -17.59 3.04 16.46
N ALA A 415 -18.50 3.26 17.40
CA ALA A 415 -18.88 2.20 18.35
C ALA A 415 -19.71 1.10 17.68
N ALA A 416 -20.70 1.46 16.85
CA ALA A 416 -21.44 0.44 16.09
C ALA A 416 -20.51 -0.36 15.16
N LEU A 417 -19.58 0.33 14.49
CA LEU A 417 -18.58 -0.31 13.65
C LEU A 417 -17.74 -1.31 14.45
N ASP A 418 -17.30 -0.96 15.65
CA ASP A 418 -16.55 -1.87 16.51
C ASP A 418 -17.38 -3.10 16.90
N ALA A 419 -18.63 -2.88 17.32
CA ALA A 419 -19.55 -3.95 17.68
C ALA A 419 -19.79 -4.93 16.51
N GLY A 420 -19.85 -4.43 15.27
CA GLY A 420 -19.91 -5.26 14.08
C GLY A 420 -18.63 -6.07 13.85
N LEU A 421 -17.45 -5.49 14.12
CA LEU A 421 -16.19 -6.24 14.10
C LEU A 421 -16.18 -7.32 15.19
N GLN A 422 -16.71 -7.03 16.39
CA GLN A 422 -16.86 -8.04 17.44
C GLN A 422 -17.74 -9.21 17.02
N LEU A 423 -18.87 -8.94 16.34
CA LEU A 423 -19.73 -9.99 15.76
C LEU A 423 -18.97 -10.84 14.73
N LEU A 424 -18.14 -10.22 13.89
CA LEU A 424 -17.26 -10.92 12.96
C LEU A 424 -16.27 -11.85 13.69
N LEU A 425 -15.65 -11.40 14.77
CA LEU A 425 -14.72 -12.22 15.54
C LEU A 425 -15.43 -13.43 16.17
N LEU A 426 -16.64 -13.24 16.71
CA LEU A 426 -17.45 -14.32 17.26
C LEU A 426 -17.84 -15.34 16.19
N TRP A 427 -18.25 -14.87 15.01
CA TRP A 427 -18.61 -15.72 13.88
C TRP A 427 -17.43 -16.55 13.37
N ALA A 428 -16.27 -15.91 13.17
CA ALA A 428 -15.04 -16.58 12.75
C ALA A 428 -14.58 -17.63 13.77
N ARG A 429 -14.67 -17.30 15.07
CA ARG A 429 -14.35 -18.22 16.16
C ARG A 429 -15.32 -19.38 16.26
N HIS A 430 -16.61 -19.15 16.03
CA HIS A 430 -17.60 -20.23 15.97
C HIS A 430 -17.30 -21.22 14.84
N ALA A 431 -16.88 -20.71 13.68
CA ALA A 431 -16.58 -21.55 12.53
C ALA A 431 -15.27 -22.35 12.66
N THR A 432 -14.24 -21.82 13.34
CA THR A 432 -12.87 -22.39 13.32
C THR A 432 -12.30 -22.78 14.70
N GLY A 433 -12.96 -22.35 15.78
CA GLY A 433 -12.51 -22.50 17.15
C GLY A 433 -11.39 -21.54 17.59
N GLY A 434 -10.71 -20.86 16.67
CA GLY A 434 -9.60 -19.95 16.98
C GLY A 434 -10.02 -18.49 17.15
N ALA A 435 -9.19 -17.70 17.81
CA ALA A 435 -9.42 -16.27 17.93
C ALA A 435 -8.82 -15.45 16.77
N PHE A 436 -9.44 -14.31 16.45
CA PHE A 436 -9.13 -13.50 15.27
C PHE A 436 -8.96 -12.02 15.63
N LEU A 437 -8.27 -11.26 14.76
CA LEU A 437 -8.28 -9.80 14.77
C LEU A 437 -8.57 -9.24 13.38
N PRO A 438 -9.28 -8.10 13.26
CA PRO A 438 -9.47 -7.41 11.98
C PRO A 438 -8.14 -6.88 11.45
N THR A 439 -7.89 -7.06 10.15
CA THR A 439 -6.63 -6.64 9.50
C THR A 439 -6.83 -5.72 8.30
N ALA A 440 -8.02 -5.76 7.69
CA ALA A 440 -8.37 -4.90 6.58
C ALA A 440 -9.88 -4.65 6.52
N VAL A 441 -10.26 -3.49 5.99
CA VAL A 441 -11.64 -3.17 5.59
C VAL A 441 -11.59 -2.68 4.14
N GLY A 442 -12.29 -3.36 3.24
CA GLY A 442 -12.38 -2.97 1.84
C GLY A 442 -13.02 -1.59 1.67
N ALA A 443 -14.19 -1.38 2.28
CA ALA A 443 -14.84 -0.07 2.32
C ALA A 443 -15.78 0.10 3.53
N LEU A 444 -15.79 1.29 4.13
CA LEU A 444 -16.94 1.82 4.87
C LEU A 444 -17.75 2.70 3.92
N VAL A 445 -19.03 2.41 3.74
CA VAL A 445 -19.95 3.19 2.89
C VAL A 445 -21.05 3.79 3.75
N MET A 446 -21.27 5.11 3.64
CA MET A 446 -22.30 5.82 4.39
C MET A 446 -23.46 6.24 3.48
N HIS A 447 -24.66 5.79 3.84
CA HIS A 447 -25.91 6.08 3.13
C HIS A 447 -26.80 7.09 3.85
N SER A 448 -26.48 7.41 5.10
CA SER A 448 -27.17 8.40 5.94
C SER A 448 -26.16 9.15 6.80
N HIS A 449 -26.61 10.26 7.41
CA HIS A 449 -25.86 10.93 8.47
C HIS A 449 -25.71 10.02 9.69
N VAL A 450 -24.50 9.99 10.22
CA VAL A 450 -24.06 9.22 11.39
C VAL A 450 -23.27 10.15 12.32
N PRO A 451 -23.10 9.80 13.61
CA PRO A 451 -23.60 8.60 14.29
C PRO A 451 -25.13 8.54 14.44
N ALA A 452 -25.68 7.33 14.51
CA ALA A 452 -27.07 7.09 14.82
C ALA A 452 -27.36 7.41 16.31
N ARG A 453 -28.61 7.76 16.64
CA ARG A 453 -29.00 8.17 18.00
C ARG A 453 -29.27 7.02 18.98
N GLY A 454 -29.50 5.82 18.47
CA GLY A 454 -29.87 4.65 19.27
C GLY A 454 -29.22 3.39 18.73
N SER A 455 -29.60 2.26 19.30
CA SER A 455 -29.10 0.95 18.90
C SER A 455 -29.46 0.62 17.44
N LEU A 456 -28.63 -0.20 16.82
CA LEU A 456 -28.75 -0.64 15.43
C LEU A 456 -28.76 -2.17 15.40
N THR A 457 -29.30 -2.75 14.33
CA THR A 457 -29.10 -4.16 14.03
C THR A 457 -27.90 -4.28 13.09
N CYS A 458 -26.83 -4.91 13.55
CA CYS A 458 -25.71 -5.29 12.72
C CYS A 458 -26.00 -6.65 12.08
N VAL A 459 -25.93 -6.72 10.75
CA VAL A 459 -26.12 -7.94 9.96
C VAL A 459 -24.80 -8.30 9.31
N LEU A 460 -24.24 -9.44 9.72
CA LEU A 460 -23.05 -10.03 9.12
C LEU A 460 -23.45 -10.98 8.00
N ARG A 461 -22.76 -10.89 6.85
CA ARG A 461 -22.85 -11.84 5.74
C ARG A 461 -21.45 -12.26 5.31
N GLY A 462 -21.12 -13.52 5.51
CA GLY A 462 -19.81 -14.09 5.19
C GLY A 462 -19.90 -15.38 4.39
N LYS A 463 -18.75 -15.84 3.90
CA LYS A 463 -18.58 -17.21 3.39
C LYS A 463 -17.86 -18.03 4.46
N ALA A 464 -18.21 -19.30 4.63
CA ALA A 464 -17.55 -20.19 5.60
C ALA A 464 -16.02 -19.97 5.58
N PRO A 465 -15.42 -19.48 6.68
CA PRO A 465 -14.06 -18.98 6.66
C PRO A 465 -13.06 -20.15 6.57
N PRO A 466 -12.03 -20.08 5.71
CA PRO A 466 -10.89 -20.98 5.82
C PRO A 466 -10.17 -20.80 7.17
N ASP A 467 -9.47 -21.83 7.65
CA ASP A 467 -8.92 -21.90 9.02
C ASP A 467 -8.10 -20.70 9.50
N LEU A 468 -7.48 -19.94 8.59
CA LEU A 468 -6.56 -18.84 8.90
C LEU A 468 -7.13 -17.44 8.64
N LYS A 469 -8.24 -17.33 7.90
CA LYS A 469 -8.77 -16.04 7.44
C LYS A 469 -10.28 -16.06 7.36
N ALA A 470 -10.92 -15.05 7.94
CA ALA A 470 -12.34 -14.81 7.81
C ALA A 470 -12.60 -13.54 6.99
N ALA A 471 -13.66 -13.55 6.18
CA ALA A 471 -14.09 -12.39 5.42
C ALA A 471 -15.62 -12.29 5.40
N ALA A 472 -16.13 -11.08 5.65
CA ALA A 472 -17.56 -10.79 5.66
C ALA A 472 -17.85 -9.33 5.33
N ASP A 473 -19.10 -9.09 4.94
CA ASP A 473 -19.71 -7.77 4.88
C ASP A 473 -20.62 -7.57 6.09
N LEU A 474 -20.68 -6.34 6.61
CA LEU A 474 -21.49 -5.94 7.75
C LEU A 474 -22.41 -4.79 7.33
N ALA A 475 -23.71 -4.92 7.55
CA ALA A 475 -24.68 -3.84 7.31
C ALA A 475 -25.31 -3.39 8.63
N PHE A 476 -25.46 -2.08 8.83
CA PHE A 476 -25.99 -1.50 10.05
C PHE A 476 -27.36 -0.87 9.79
N VAL A 477 -28.38 -1.45 10.41
CA VAL A 477 -29.78 -1.23 10.08
C VAL A 477 -30.50 -0.53 11.22
N ASP A 478 -31.25 0.52 10.92
CA ASP A 478 -32.10 1.21 11.90
C ASP A 478 -33.41 0.45 12.18
N ASP A 479 -34.16 0.89 13.18
CA ASP A 479 -35.45 0.28 13.57
C ASP A 479 -36.54 0.37 12.49
N ARG A 480 -36.31 1.17 11.44
CA ARG A 480 -37.20 1.30 10.28
C ARG A 480 -36.79 0.37 9.13
N GLY A 481 -35.76 -0.45 9.33
CA GLY A 481 -35.24 -1.39 8.34
C GLY A 481 -34.42 -0.72 7.24
N ARG A 482 -33.81 0.44 7.50
CA ARG A 482 -32.94 1.15 6.55
C ARG A 482 -31.47 0.92 6.90
N VAL A 483 -30.64 0.67 5.88
CA VAL A 483 -29.19 0.49 6.03
C VAL A 483 -28.52 1.87 6.09
N LEU A 484 -28.05 2.27 7.26
CA LEU A 484 -27.42 3.58 7.45
C LEU A 484 -26.00 3.61 6.90
N PHE A 485 -25.25 2.53 7.10
CA PHE A 485 -23.88 2.37 6.63
C PHE A 485 -23.48 0.89 6.60
N GLU A 486 -22.41 0.59 5.87
CA GLU A 486 -21.93 -0.78 5.63
C GLU A 486 -20.40 -0.85 5.71
N LEU A 487 -19.87 -1.96 6.23
CA LEU A 487 -18.48 -2.36 6.08
C LEU A 487 -18.41 -3.50 5.08
N LEU A 488 -17.76 -3.28 3.95
CA LEU A 488 -17.61 -4.23 2.86
C LEU A 488 -16.19 -4.79 2.82
N GLY A 489 -16.07 -6.09 2.57
CA GLY A 489 -14.80 -6.79 2.45
C GLY A 489 -13.96 -6.69 3.71
N VAL A 490 -14.57 -6.87 4.89
CA VAL A 490 -13.82 -6.91 6.15
C VAL A 490 -13.05 -8.22 6.22
N GLU A 491 -11.75 -8.14 6.50
CA GLU A 491 -10.89 -9.30 6.68
C GLU A 491 -10.39 -9.40 8.11
N ALA A 492 -10.42 -10.60 8.68
CA ALA A 492 -9.82 -10.92 9.96
C ALA A 492 -8.89 -12.14 9.83
N HIS A 493 -7.77 -12.12 10.54
CA HIS A 493 -6.79 -13.21 10.55
C HIS A 493 -6.73 -13.89 11.90
N ARG A 494 -6.53 -15.21 11.87
CA ARG A 494 -6.42 -16.04 13.07
C ARG A 494 -5.13 -15.70 13.82
N LEU A 495 -5.21 -15.64 15.14
CA LEU A 495 -4.05 -15.49 16.00
C LEU A 495 -3.33 -16.83 16.20
N PRO A 496 -1.99 -16.82 16.41
CA PRO A 496 -1.22 -18.05 16.66
C PRO A 496 -1.64 -18.77 17.95
N SER A 497 -2.14 -18.03 18.94
CA SER A 497 -2.69 -18.54 20.19
C SER A 497 -3.81 -17.64 20.69
N ASP A 498 -4.70 -18.21 21.51
CA ASP A 498 -5.79 -17.49 22.18
C ASP A 498 -5.28 -16.63 23.36
N ASP A 499 -3.96 -16.63 23.64
CA ASP A 499 -3.34 -15.88 24.75
C ASP A 499 -3.55 -14.36 24.64
N ALA A 500 -3.98 -13.86 23.48
CA ALA A 500 -4.36 -12.46 23.32
C ALA A 500 -5.59 -12.03 24.15
N PHE A 501 -6.38 -13.01 24.60
CA PHE A 501 -7.64 -12.83 25.34
C PHE A 501 -7.50 -13.21 26.82
N VAL A 502 -6.28 -13.46 27.31
CA VAL A 502 -5.98 -13.75 28.72
C VAL A 502 -6.01 -12.45 29.52
N ASP A 503 -6.71 -12.48 30.65
CA ASP A 503 -7.04 -11.33 31.48
C ASP A 503 -5.81 -10.44 31.79
N ALA A 504 -5.94 -9.15 31.50
CA ALA A 504 -5.02 -8.15 32.00
C ALA A 504 -5.27 -7.95 33.51
N PRO A 505 -4.23 -7.67 34.32
CA PRO A 505 -4.42 -7.32 35.72
C PRO A 505 -5.37 -6.11 35.84
N ALA A 506 -6.17 -6.11 36.93
CA ALA A 506 -7.14 -5.07 37.24
C ALA A 506 -6.53 -3.66 37.12
N ARG A 507 -7.38 -2.68 36.77
CA ARG A 507 -7.02 -1.25 36.67
C ARG A 507 -6.10 -0.87 37.83
N VAL A 508 -4.86 -0.51 37.52
CA VAL A 508 -4.00 0.20 38.46
C VAL A 508 -4.49 1.64 38.42
N ASP A 509 -5.46 1.97 39.26
CA ASP A 509 -5.75 3.35 39.58
C ASP A 509 -4.48 3.92 40.21
N ALA A 510 -3.85 4.87 39.54
CA ALA A 510 -2.76 5.63 40.12
C ALA A 510 -3.35 6.38 41.33
N ALA A 511 -2.97 5.96 42.54
CA ALA A 511 -3.22 6.70 43.76
C ALA A 511 -2.59 8.11 43.62
N GLU A 512 -3.32 9.09 44.15
CA GLU A 512 -3.06 10.54 44.15
C GLU A 512 -1.60 10.98 44.33
#